data_AF-A0A956EJV3-F1
#
_entry.id   AF-A0A956EJV3-F1
#
_cell.length_a   1.000
_cell.length_b   1.000
_cell.length_c   1.000
_cell.angle_alpha   90.00
_cell.angle_beta   90.00
_cell.angle_gamma   90.00
#
_symmetry.space_group_name_H-M   'P 1'
#
loop_
_entity.id
_entity.type
_entity.pdbx_description
1 polymer ?
#
loop_
_entity_poly.entity_id
_entity_poly.type
_entity_poly.pdbx_seq_one_letter_code
_entity_poly.pdbx_strand_id
1 'polypeptide(L)'
;MALVRLITTGVMEEKALASSLRRLFPAHDFESKPHLDGFTSSTLPPPTSAAGTPRNVDKFAATLIGAFAPGNRRDRPRPDFVVAVDDVELCNALAPDRITATLRDAIIGRLDRWPANARTLTKLREDLQTRASFHLMAPMTEAYFFTDPEALARATAPALDHPNRFDADASDVESFAVDDPDYLNEPSVNGCRWRTQGGRQGHPKRYLIFLTNARYREAAHGVAALRELDWCRVTRHRDRARFARSLLADLVDMLGPPEQSLADAVAEGETHPLTWPGERSPVLRNI
;
A
#
# COMPACT_ATOMS: atom_id res chain seq x y z
N MET A 1 -20.15 12.61 -6.53
CA MET A 1 -18.76 12.45 -6.99
C MET A 1 -17.85 12.97 -5.90
N ALA A 2 -16.94 12.14 -5.41
CA ALA A 2 -15.96 12.52 -4.38
C ALA A 2 -14.57 12.57 -5.00
N LEU A 3 -13.70 13.46 -4.50
CA LEU A 3 -12.29 13.50 -4.84
C LEU A 3 -11.45 12.77 -3.77
N VAL A 4 -10.84 11.64 -4.16
CA VAL A 4 -9.92 10.88 -3.32
C VAL A 4 -8.48 11.21 -3.71
N ARG A 5 -7.69 11.68 -2.74
CA ARG A 5 -6.26 11.92 -2.94
C ARG A 5 -5.44 10.79 -2.36
N LEU A 6 -4.67 10.13 -3.21
CA LEU A 6 -3.74 9.07 -2.84
C LEU A 6 -2.36 9.67 -2.53
N ILE A 7 -1.78 9.26 -1.41
CA ILE A 7 -0.38 9.53 -1.06
C ILE A 7 0.34 8.20 -1.06
N THR A 8 1.21 7.98 -2.05
CA THR A 8 1.88 6.70 -2.26
C THR A 8 3.37 6.82 -2.02
N THR A 9 4.00 5.71 -1.59
CA THR A 9 5.45 5.67 -1.36
C THR A 9 6.26 5.04 -2.48
N GLY A 10 5.65 4.21 -3.32
CA GLY A 10 6.28 3.70 -4.53
C GLY A 10 5.89 4.48 -5.79
N VAL A 11 6.79 4.40 -6.79
CA VAL A 11 6.66 5.12 -8.08
C VAL A 11 5.59 4.45 -8.96
N MET A 12 5.46 3.13 -8.85
CA MET A 12 4.45 2.37 -9.57
C MET A 12 3.03 2.76 -9.14
N GLU A 13 2.80 2.86 -7.83
CA GLU A 13 1.52 3.20 -7.21
C GLU A 13 1.16 4.64 -7.55
N GLU A 14 2.12 5.57 -7.52
CA GLU A 14 1.92 6.96 -7.93
C GLU A 14 1.32 7.03 -9.35
N LYS A 15 1.84 6.20 -10.26
CA LYS A 15 1.48 6.27 -11.69
C LYS A 15 0.23 5.46 -12.05
N ALA A 16 -0.12 4.44 -11.27
CA ALA A 16 -1.11 3.46 -11.69
C ALA A 16 -2.26 3.25 -10.69
N LEU A 17 -2.05 3.43 -9.39
CA LEU A 17 -3.04 3.04 -8.38
C LEU A 17 -4.34 3.85 -8.51
N ALA A 18 -4.25 5.16 -8.71
CA ALA A 18 -5.43 6.01 -8.94
C ALA A 18 -6.25 5.56 -10.15
N SER A 19 -5.59 5.19 -11.26
CA SER A 19 -6.28 4.67 -12.44
C SER A 19 -6.90 3.31 -12.18
N SER A 20 -6.20 2.45 -11.44
CA SER A 20 -6.69 1.12 -11.08
C SER A 20 -7.95 1.18 -10.22
N LEU A 21 -7.95 2.02 -9.18
CA LEU A 21 -9.10 2.21 -8.28
C LEU A 21 -10.27 2.93 -8.96
N ARG A 22 -10.00 3.87 -9.88
CA ARG A 22 -11.06 4.55 -10.65
C ARG A 22 -11.88 3.58 -11.49
N ARG A 23 -11.30 2.46 -11.97
CA ARG A 23 -12.06 1.42 -12.68
C ARG A 23 -13.10 0.75 -11.78
N LEU A 24 -12.84 0.66 -10.48
CA LEU A 24 -13.77 0.09 -9.50
C LEU A 24 -14.82 1.11 -9.06
N PHE A 25 -14.43 2.39 -8.96
CA PHE A 25 -15.28 3.49 -8.49
C PHE A 25 -15.41 4.59 -9.55
N PRO A 26 -16.05 4.32 -10.71
CA PRO A 26 -16.05 5.23 -11.86
C PRO A 26 -16.77 6.56 -11.60
N ALA A 27 -17.67 6.61 -10.61
CA ALA A 27 -18.40 7.81 -10.20
C ALA A 27 -17.57 8.79 -9.32
N HIS A 28 -16.31 8.46 -9.05
CA HIS A 28 -15.40 9.23 -8.18
C HIS A 28 -14.09 9.52 -8.91
N ASP A 29 -13.41 10.58 -8.46
CA ASP A 29 -12.10 10.97 -8.99
C ASP A 29 -11.00 10.53 -8.03
N PHE A 30 -9.90 10.03 -8.60
CA PHE A 30 -8.70 9.64 -7.87
C PHE A 30 -7.51 10.41 -8.39
N GLU A 31 -6.74 11.02 -7.49
CA GLU A 31 -5.50 11.71 -7.79
C GLU A 31 -4.36 11.17 -6.94
N SER A 32 -3.27 10.69 -7.54
CA SER A 32 -2.10 10.23 -6.78
C SER A 32 -1.02 11.29 -6.68
N LYS A 33 -1.19 12.23 -5.75
CA LYS A 33 -0.21 13.28 -5.45
C LYS A 33 -0.29 13.71 -3.98
N PRO A 34 0.84 13.98 -3.31
CA PRO A 34 2.21 13.81 -3.79
C PRO A 34 2.73 12.36 -3.63
N HIS A 35 3.75 12.01 -4.43
CA HIS A 35 4.63 10.88 -4.12
C HIS A 35 5.64 11.27 -3.03
N LEU A 36 5.92 10.33 -2.14
CA LEU A 36 6.88 10.48 -1.05
C LEU A 36 7.85 9.32 -1.02
N ASP A 37 9.08 9.55 -0.58
CA ASP A 37 10.01 8.46 -0.35
C ASP A 37 9.47 7.54 0.76
N GLY A 38 9.45 6.23 0.50
CA GLY A 38 8.99 5.23 1.47
C GLY A 38 9.77 5.27 2.78
N PHE A 39 9.03 5.35 3.88
CA PHE A 39 9.61 5.32 5.22
C PHE A 39 9.90 3.89 5.70
N THR A 40 9.44 2.88 4.96
CA THR A 40 9.71 1.45 5.18
C THR A 40 10.89 0.93 4.36
N SER A 41 11.59 1.78 3.60
CA SER A 41 12.84 1.46 2.88
C SER A 41 14.01 1.03 3.77
N SER A 42 13.88 1.20 5.08
CA SER A 42 14.81 0.69 6.09
C SER A 42 14.03 0.17 7.29
N THR A 43 14.61 -0.78 8.03
CA THR A 43 13.99 -1.34 9.22
C THR A 43 13.64 -0.23 10.21
N LEU A 44 12.35 -0.14 10.55
CA LEU A 44 11.88 0.82 11.54
C LEU A 44 12.42 0.44 12.93
N PRO A 45 12.83 1.43 13.75
CA PRO A 45 13.30 1.16 15.10
C PRO A 45 12.18 0.55 15.95
N PRO A 46 12.52 -0.24 16.99
CA PRO A 46 11.51 -0.78 17.88
C PRO A 46 10.76 0.35 18.63
N PRO A 47 9.47 0.16 18.98
CA PRO A 47 8.64 1.20 19.60
C PRO A 47 9.22 1.80 20.89
N THR A 48 9.98 1.01 21.65
CA THR A 48 10.61 1.42 22.92
C THR A 48 11.92 2.18 22.76
N SER A 49 12.39 2.39 21.52
CA SER A 49 13.63 3.13 21.31
C SER A 49 13.44 4.61 21.68
N ALA A 50 14.35 5.16 22.48
CA ALA A 50 14.39 6.60 22.74
C ALA A 50 14.78 7.44 21.51
N ALA A 51 15.02 6.78 20.36
CA ALA A 51 15.23 7.44 19.10
C ALA A 51 13.91 8.09 18.66
N GLY A 52 13.91 9.41 18.46
CA GLY A 52 12.75 10.13 18.00
C GLY A 52 12.23 9.63 16.64
N THR A 53 11.01 10.03 16.28
CA THR A 53 10.36 9.66 15.02
C THR A 53 11.29 9.83 13.81
N PRO A 54 11.47 8.80 12.97
CA PRO A 54 12.30 8.91 11.77
C PRO A 54 11.81 10.06 10.88
N ARG A 55 12.74 10.82 10.30
CA ARG A 55 12.43 12.02 9.51
C ARG A 55 11.45 11.76 8.36
N ASN A 56 11.56 10.61 7.70
CA ASN A 56 10.67 10.25 6.58
C ASN A 56 9.24 9.98 7.07
N VAL A 57 9.07 9.39 8.26
CA VAL A 57 7.75 9.19 8.87
C VAL A 57 7.12 10.54 9.26
N ASP A 58 7.88 11.44 9.89
CA ASP A 58 7.37 12.79 10.22
C ASP A 58 6.98 13.58 8.96
N LYS A 59 7.79 13.52 7.90
CA LYS A 59 7.47 14.10 6.59
C LYS A 59 6.20 13.49 5.99
N PHE A 60 6.02 12.17 6.12
CA PHE A 60 4.84 11.47 5.65
C PHE A 60 3.58 11.91 6.40
N ALA A 61 3.61 11.88 7.74
CA ALA A 61 2.51 12.35 8.59
C ALA A 61 2.16 13.82 8.31
N ALA A 62 3.16 14.70 8.21
CA ALA A 62 2.95 16.11 7.88
C ALA A 62 2.30 16.31 6.51
N THR A 63 2.69 15.50 5.52
CA THR A 63 2.14 15.56 4.17
C THR A 63 0.72 15.05 4.11
N LEU A 64 0.39 13.97 4.83
CA LEU A 64 -0.98 13.45 4.94
C LEU A 64 -1.92 14.51 5.52
N ILE A 65 -1.58 15.08 6.68
CA ILE A 65 -2.38 16.12 7.31
C ILE A 65 -2.48 17.35 6.40
N GLY A 66 -1.37 17.77 5.78
CA GLY A 66 -1.32 18.93 4.89
C GLY A 66 -2.07 18.74 3.57
N ALA A 67 -2.16 17.52 3.04
CA ALA A 67 -2.94 17.21 1.85
C ALA A 67 -4.44 17.35 2.11
N PHE A 68 -4.87 16.99 3.32
CA PHE A 68 -6.26 17.09 3.74
C PHE A 68 -6.64 18.50 4.22
N ALA A 69 -5.74 19.16 4.94
CA ALA A 69 -5.94 20.51 5.48
C ALA A 69 -4.88 21.49 4.91
N PRO A 70 -4.98 21.88 3.63
CA PRO A 70 -4.02 22.77 2.97
C PRO A 70 -4.07 24.23 3.48
N GLY A 71 -4.91 24.52 4.48
CA GLY A 71 -5.18 25.87 4.98
C GLY A 71 -5.97 26.71 3.98
N ASN A 72 -5.67 28.01 3.91
CA ASN A 72 -6.38 28.97 3.06
C ASN A 72 -5.89 28.98 1.60
N ARG A 73 -5.19 27.93 1.15
CA ARG A 73 -4.65 27.84 -0.21
C ARG A 73 -5.76 27.56 -1.21
N ARG A 74 -6.22 28.63 -1.88
CA ARG A 74 -7.30 28.56 -2.90
C ARG A 74 -6.91 27.75 -4.14
N ASP A 75 -5.62 27.63 -4.42
CA ASP A 75 -5.05 26.86 -5.54
C ASP A 75 -5.06 25.34 -5.30
N ARG A 76 -5.37 24.90 -4.07
CA ARG A 76 -5.40 23.48 -3.71
C ARG A 76 -6.75 23.14 -3.10
N PRO A 77 -7.73 22.71 -3.92
CA PRO A 77 -9.00 22.25 -3.38
C PRO A 77 -8.75 21.11 -2.40
N ARG A 78 -9.43 21.20 -1.25
CA ARG A 78 -9.42 20.16 -0.22
C ARG A 78 -10.07 18.91 -0.82
N PRO A 79 -9.39 17.75 -0.82
CA PRO A 79 -9.99 16.50 -1.27
C PRO A 79 -11.09 16.07 -0.28
N ASP A 80 -12.03 15.26 -0.76
CA ASP A 80 -13.05 14.69 0.12
C ASP A 80 -12.47 13.61 1.02
N PHE A 81 -11.49 12.87 0.51
CA PHE A 81 -10.79 11.81 1.24
C PHE A 81 -9.29 11.84 0.94
N VAL A 82 -8.47 11.46 1.91
CA VAL A 82 -7.03 11.22 1.72
C VAL A 82 -6.71 9.79 2.11
N VAL A 83 -6.20 9.02 1.17
CA VAL A 83 -5.80 7.62 1.41
C VAL A 83 -4.29 7.52 1.20
N ALA A 84 -3.58 7.22 2.28
CA ALA A 84 -2.15 6.96 2.22
C ALA A 84 -1.90 5.47 2.02
N VAL A 85 -1.01 5.11 1.11
CA VAL A 85 -0.65 3.71 0.80
C VAL A 85 0.86 3.58 0.84
N ASP A 86 1.37 2.74 1.73
CA ASP A 86 2.79 2.41 1.77
C ASP A 86 3.06 1.08 1.05
N ASP A 87 3.98 1.12 0.08
CA ASP A 87 4.59 -0.07 -0.50
C ASP A 87 5.62 -0.60 0.49
N VAL A 88 5.22 -1.61 1.27
CA VAL A 88 6.06 -2.14 2.36
C VAL A 88 7.27 -2.78 1.73
N GLU A 89 8.46 -2.46 2.21
CA GLU A 89 9.68 -3.14 1.76
C GLU A 89 9.98 -4.36 2.63
N LEU A 90 10.64 -5.37 2.06
CA LEU A 90 10.83 -6.69 2.68
C LEU A 90 11.44 -6.64 4.10
N CYS A 91 12.29 -5.66 4.37
CA CYS A 91 12.92 -5.49 5.69
C CYS A 91 11.94 -5.13 6.82
N ASN A 92 10.69 -4.78 6.50
CA ASN A 92 9.60 -4.54 7.44
C ASN A 92 8.38 -5.47 7.21
N ALA A 93 8.45 -6.43 6.28
CA ALA A 93 7.32 -7.30 5.93
C ALA A 93 6.75 -8.10 7.13
N LEU A 94 7.60 -8.44 8.10
CA LEU A 94 7.20 -9.17 9.32
C LEU A 94 6.84 -8.25 10.50
N ALA A 95 6.79 -6.93 10.30
CA ALA A 95 6.48 -5.96 11.35
C ALA A 95 5.47 -4.89 10.91
N PRO A 96 4.32 -5.25 10.31
CA PRO A 96 3.30 -4.28 9.89
C PRO A 96 2.71 -3.50 11.07
N ASP A 97 2.65 -4.09 12.26
CA ASP A 97 2.24 -3.46 13.52
C ASP A 97 3.16 -2.28 13.89
N ARG A 98 4.46 -2.44 13.66
CA ARG A 98 5.45 -1.38 13.88
C ARG A 98 5.26 -0.24 12.92
N ILE A 99 4.94 -0.52 11.65
CA ILE A 99 4.70 0.50 10.62
C ILE A 99 3.51 1.36 11.03
N THR A 100 2.37 0.74 11.37
CA THR A 100 1.15 1.47 11.72
C THR A 100 1.30 2.23 13.03
N ALA A 101 1.89 1.63 14.07
CA ALA A 101 2.16 2.30 15.34
C ALA A 101 3.11 3.52 15.17
N THR A 102 4.19 3.36 14.41
CA THR A 102 5.15 4.44 14.17
C THR A 102 4.51 5.62 13.44
N LEU A 103 3.65 5.34 12.45
CA LEU A 103 2.92 6.40 11.75
C LEU A 103 1.87 7.06 12.65
N ARG A 104 1.12 6.28 13.43
CA ARG A 104 0.15 6.80 14.41
C ARG A 104 0.81 7.79 15.36
N ASP A 105 1.91 7.41 15.98
CA ASP A 105 2.65 8.27 16.92
C ASP A 105 3.15 9.56 16.24
N ALA A 106 3.61 9.46 14.99
CA ALA A 106 4.02 10.61 14.20
C ALA A 106 2.86 11.57 13.91
N ILE A 107 1.67 11.05 13.57
CA ILE A 107 0.47 11.85 13.33
C ILE A 107 0.03 12.54 14.63
N ILE A 108 -0.01 11.82 15.76
CA ILE A 108 -0.34 12.40 17.08
C ILE A 108 0.62 13.55 17.39
N GLY A 109 1.93 13.29 17.36
CA GLY A 109 2.94 14.31 17.64
C GLY A 109 2.90 15.49 16.66
N ARG A 110 2.45 15.27 15.42
CA ARG A 110 2.29 16.35 14.43
C ARG A 110 1.05 17.19 14.71
N LEU A 111 -0.07 16.57 15.11
CA LEU A 111 -1.30 17.27 15.48
C LEU A 111 -1.10 18.10 16.76
N ASP A 112 -0.35 17.61 17.73
CA ASP A 112 -0.06 18.34 18.98
C ASP A 112 0.74 19.63 18.74
N ARG A 113 1.55 19.65 17.68
CA ARG A 113 2.35 20.80 17.24
C ARG A 113 1.71 21.56 16.08
N TRP A 114 0.49 21.21 15.68
CA TRP A 114 -0.16 21.81 14.52
C TRP A 114 -0.53 23.27 14.81
N PRO A 115 -0.16 24.24 13.95
CA PRO A 115 -0.34 25.67 14.22
C PRO A 115 -1.79 26.10 14.00
N ALA A 116 -2.70 25.68 14.89
CA ALA A 116 -4.12 26.00 14.86
C ALA A 116 -4.67 26.19 16.28
N ASN A 117 -5.77 26.95 16.40
CA ASN A 117 -6.48 27.06 17.69
C ASN A 117 -7.18 25.73 18.05
N ALA A 118 -7.52 25.58 19.34
CA ALA A 118 -8.11 24.34 19.87
C ALA A 118 -9.35 23.88 19.08
N ARG A 119 -10.28 24.78 18.75
CA ARG A 119 -11.49 24.45 17.98
C ARG A 119 -11.16 23.89 16.59
N THR A 120 -10.20 24.51 15.90
CA THR A 120 -9.78 24.07 14.56
C THR A 120 -9.06 22.73 14.63
N LEU A 121 -8.26 22.51 15.68
CA LEU A 121 -7.56 21.26 15.90
C LEU A 121 -8.53 20.11 16.24
N THR A 122 -9.54 20.35 17.08
CA THR A 122 -10.60 19.37 17.37
C THR A 122 -11.31 18.95 16.09
N LYS A 123 -11.74 19.92 15.27
CA LYS A 123 -12.38 19.64 13.98
C LYS A 123 -11.45 18.89 13.02
N LEU A 124 -10.16 19.25 12.98
CA LEU A 124 -9.20 18.54 12.14
C LEU A 124 -9.05 17.07 12.57
N ARG A 125 -9.03 16.79 13.88
CA ARG A 125 -8.99 15.41 14.39
C ARG A 125 -10.24 14.62 13.97
N GLU A 126 -11.42 15.17 14.19
CA GLU A 126 -12.70 14.56 13.77
C GLU A 126 -12.74 14.30 12.26
N ASP A 127 -12.30 15.29 11.47
CA ASP A 127 -12.28 15.19 10.02
C ASP A 127 -11.25 14.13 9.55
N LEU A 128 -10.08 13.99 10.19
CA LEU A 128 -9.09 12.94 9.87
C LEU A 128 -9.61 11.54 10.24
N GLN A 129 -10.26 11.41 11.38
CA GLN A 129 -10.89 10.17 11.86
C GLN A 129 -12.01 9.66 10.96
N THR A 130 -12.55 10.52 10.10
CA THR A 130 -13.68 10.17 9.22
C THR A 130 -13.33 10.24 7.75
N ARG A 131 -12.21 10.87 7.35
CA ARG A 131 -11.91 11.15 5.94
C ARG A 131 -10.47 10.88 5.51
N ALA A 132 -9.61 10.42 6.41
CA ALA A 132 -8.24 10.02 6.07
C ALA A 132 -7.94 8.61 6.53
N SER A 133 -7.22 7.82 5.74
CA SER A 133 -6.84 6.44 6.09
C SER A 133 -5.45 6.08 5.61
N PHE A 134 -4.89 5.02 6.18
CA PHE A 134 -3.55 4.50 5.86
C PHE A 134 -3.56 3.00 5.62
N HIS A 135 -3.08 2.56 4.47
CA HIS A 135 -3.07 1.16 4.06
C HIS A 135 -1.68 0.70 3.65
N LEU A 136 -1.48 -0.61 3.67
CA LEU A 136 -0.23 -1.26 3.30
C LEU A 136 -0.43 -2.07 2.03
N MET A 137 0.59 -2.09 1.18
CA MET A 137 0.76 -3.08 0.13
C MET A 137 2.00 -3.91 0.50
N ALA A 138 1.79 -5.16 0.89
CA ALA A 138 2.83 -6.00 1.51
C ALA A 138 2.97 -7.34 0.78
N PRO A 139 4.18 -7.94 0.73
CA PRO A 139 5.45 -7.37 1.16
C PRO A 139 6.09 -6.45 0.13
N MET A 140 5.42 -6.23 -1.02
CA MET A 140 5.55 -5.16 -2.02
C MET A 140 4.32 -5.27 -2.94
N THR A 141 3.97 -4.22 -3.67
CA THR A 141 2.81 -4.21 -4.58
C THR A 141 2.93 -5.23 -5.71
N GLU A 142 4.15 -5.56 -6.15
CA GLU A 142 4.37 -6.59 -7.18
C GLU A 142 3.84 -7.98 -6.79
N ALA A 143 3.68 -8.29 -5.51
CA ALA A 143 3.14 -9.57 -5.07
C ALA A 143 1.72 -9.82 -5.61
N TYR A 144 0.91 -8.76 -5.73
CA TYR A 144 -0.48 -8.90 -6.17
C TYR A 144 -0.59 -9.33 -7.64
N PHE A 145 0.43 -9.07 -8.48
CA PHE A 145 0.40 -9.47 -9.89
C PHE A 145 0.29 -10.99 -10.05
N PHE A 146 0.78 -11.76 -9.10
CA PHE A 146 0.72 -13.22 -9.15
C PHE A 146 -0.70 -13.79 -8.97
N THR A 147 -1.65 -13.00 -8.45
CA THR A 147 -3.07 -13.42 -8.33
C THR A 147 -3.86 -13.25 -9.63
N ASP A 148 -3.40 -12.34 -10.50
CA ASP A 148 -4.07 -11.98 -11.75
C ASP A 148 -3.17 -12.37 -12.94
N PRO A 149 -3.51 -13.46 -13.67
CA PRO A 149 -2.72 -13.91 -14.80
C PRO A 149 -2.48 -12.83 -15.87
N GLU A 150 -3.41 -11.89 -16.07
CA GLU A 150 -3.22 -10.83 -17.04
C GLU A 150 -2.27 -9.74 -16.52
N ALA A 151 -2.34 -9.39 -15.24
CA ALA A 151 -1.37 -8.51 -14.61
C ALA A 151 0.04 -9.12 -14.66
N LEU A 152 0.17 -10.43 -14.37
CA LEU A 152 1.45 -11.13 -14.49
C LEU A 152 1.96 -11.12 -15.93
N ALA A 153 1.09 -11.36 -16.92
CA ALA A 153 1.47 -11.30 -18.33
C ALA A 153 1.95 -9.89 -18.75
N ARG A 154 1.28 -8.82 -18.26
CA ARG A 154 1.72 -7.44 -18.47
C ARG A 154 3.06 -7.14 -17.80
N ALA A 155 3.26 -7.64 -16.57
CA ALA A 155 4.51 -7.49 -15.83
C ALA A 155 5.68 -8.24 -16.50
N THR A 156 5.40 -9.34 -17.19
CA THR A 156 6.42 -10.25 -17.75
C THR A 156 6.52 -10.19 -19.27
N ALA A 157 5.92 -9.19 -19.91
CA ALA A 157 5.94 -9.01 -21.35
C ALA A 157 7.37 -8.95 -21.94
N PRO A 158 7.59 -9.47 -23.17
CA PRO A 158 6.61 -10.15 -24.01
C PRO A 158 6.30 -11.59 -23.58
N ALA A 159 7.17 -12.21 -22.79
CA ALA A 159 7.01 -13.56 -22.25
C ALA A 159 7.99 -13.78 -21.08
N LEU A 160 7.66 -14.79 -20.27
CA LEU A 160 8.53 -15.39 -19.27
C LEU A 160 9.73 -16.07 -19.93
N ASP A 161 10.92 -15.92 -19.34
CA ASP A 161 12.10 -16.75 -19.65
C ASP A 161 12.21 -17.96 -18.72
N HIS A 162 11.65 -17.86 -17.51
CA HIS A 162 11.60 -18.94 -16.53
C HIS A 162 10.14 -19.23 -16.15
N PRO A 163 9.78 -20.51 -15.90
CA PRO A 163 8.44 -20.84 -15.46
C PRO A 163 8.13 -20.18 -14.11
N ASN A 164 6.95 -19.58 -13.97
CA ASN A 164 6.46 -19.14 -12.68
C ASN A 164 6.10 -20.36 -11.82
N ARG A 165 6.76 -20.53 -10.67
CA ARG A 165 6.48 -21.59 -9.70
C ARG A 165 5.71 -21.12 -8.46
N PHE A 166 5.38 -19.82 -8.37
CA PHE A 166 4.55 -19.31 -7.30
C PHE A 166 3.07 -19.61 -7.57
N ASP A 167 2.44 -20.37 -6.66
CA ASP A 167 1.03 -20.71 -6.71
C ASP A 167 0.19 -19.78 -5.82
N ALA A 168 -0.44 -18.78 -6.46
CA ALA A 168 -1.33 -17.82 -5.79
C ALA A 168 -2.71 -18.41 -5.41
N ASP A 169 -3.02 -19.64 -5.81
CA ASP A 169 -4.18 -20.39 -5.36
C ASP A 169 -3.90 -21.23 -4.11
N ALA A 170 -2.65 -21.64 -3.90
CA ALA A 170 -2.23 -22.33 -2.68
C ALA A 170 -1.68 -21.40 -1.59
N SER A 171 -1.15 -20.23 -1.95
CA SER A 171 -0.44 -19.31 -1.04
C SER A 171 -1.09 -17.94 -0.93
N ASP A 172 -0.82 -17.24 0.17
CA ASP A 172 -1.17 -15.82 0.31
C ASP A 172 -0.06 -14.95 -0.29
N VAL A 173 -0.43 -14.06 -1.22
CA VAL A 173 0.50 -13.11 -1.84
C VAL A 173 1.02 -12.07 -0.85
N GLU A 174 0.30 -11.76 0.22
CA GLU A 174 0.80 -10.83 1.24
C GLU A 174 1.83 -11.48 2.18
N SER A 175 1.94 -12.80 2.13
CA SER A 175 3.02 -13.59 2.74
C SER A 175 3.95 -14.17 1.66
N PHE A 176 4.13 -13.46 0.54
CA PHE A 176 4.87 -13.93 -0.64
C PHE A 176 6.15 -14.66 -0.26
N ALA A 177 6.23 -15.93 -0.64
CA ALA A 177 7.40 -16.77 -0.47
C ALA A 177 7.44 -17.78 -1.61
N VAL A 178 8.51 -17.77 -2.41
CA VAL A 178 8.64 -18.67 -3.55
C VAL A 178 9.65 -19.78 -3.29
N ASP A 179 9.23 -21.03 -3.50
CA ASP A 179 10.10 -22.22 -3.47
C ASP A 179 10.53 -22.60 -4.89
N ASP A 180 11.30 -21.72 -5.51
CA ASP A 180 11.84 -21.93 -6.86
C ASP A 180 13.34 -22.22 -6.77
N PRO A 181 13.80 -23.48 -6.95
CA PRO A 181 15.19 -23.82 -6.77
C PRO A 181 16.11 -23.09 -7.75
N ASP A 182 15.65 -22.77 -8.95
CA ASP A 182 16.45 -22.09 -9.97
C ASP A 182 16.71 -20.63 -9.57
N TYR A 183 15.72 -20.00 -8.92
CA TYR A 183 15.84 -18.66 -8.36
C TYR A 183 16.64 -18.64 -7.05
N LEU A 184 16.42 -19.61 -6.16
CA LEU A 184 17.02 -19.63 -4.83
C LEU A 184 18.51 -19.99 -4.87
N ASN A 185 18.96 -20.82 -5.81
CA ASN A 185 20.33 -21.30 -5.92
C ASN A 185 21.34 -20.29 -6.51
N GLU A 186 20.90 -19.11 -6.96
CA GLU A 186 21.85 -18.08 -7.39
C GLU A 186 22.81 -17.70 -6.25
N PRO A 187 24.11 -17.45 -6.52
CA PRO A 187 25.04 -17.09 -5.46
C PRO A 187 24.61 -15.79 -4.75
N SER A 188 24.79 -15.77 -3.43
CA SER A 188 24.63 -14.55 -2.63
C SER A 188 25.71 -13.54 -3.03
N VAL A 189 25.37 -12.25 -2.98
CA VAL A 189 26.34 -11.18 -3.26
C VAL A 189 26.45 -10.32 -2.01
N ASN A 190 27.67 -10.20 -1.50
CA ASN A 190 27.98 -9.36 -0.34
C ASN A 190 27.49 -7.93 -0.57
N GLY A 191 26.81 -7.37 0.43
CA GLY A 191 26.21 -6.04 0.37
C GLY A 191 24.80 -5.98 -0.23
N CYS A 192 24.30 -7.05 -0.87
CA CYS A 192 22.92 -7.12 -1.37
C CYS A 192 22.00 -7.80 -0.34
N ARG A 193 21.34 -7.00 0.52
CA ARG A 193 20.48 -7.51 1.62
C ARG A 193 19.41 -8.51 1.16
N TRP A 194 18.85 -8.31 -0.04
CA TRP A 194 17.85 -9.20 -0.62
C TRP A 194 18.40 -10.51 -1.16
N ARG A 195 19.73 -10.65 -1.38
CA ARG A 195 20.36 -11.88 -1.87
C ARG A 195 20.78 -12.83 -0.74
N THR A 196 20.17 -12.70 0.43
CA THR A 196 20.20 -13.74 1.47
C THR A 196 19.12 -14.77 1.18
N GLN A 197 19.24 -16.01 1.65
CA GLN A 197 18.25 -17.05 1.36
C GLN A 197 16.82 -16.63 1.78
N GLY A 198 16.64 -16.13 3.01
CA GLY A 198 15.36 -15.61 3.47
C GLY A 198 14.93 -14.30 2.79
N GLY A 199 15.87 -13.42 2.43
CA GLY A 199 15.57 -12.19 1.71
C GLY A 199 15.19 -12.39 0.25
N ARG A 200 15.67 -13.46 -0.40
CA ARG A 200 15.40 -13.72 -1.82
C ARG A 200 14.03 -14.37 -1.99
N GLN A 201 13.74 -15.37 -1.15
CA GLN A 201 12.49 -16.12 -1.16
C GLN A 201 11.26 -15.21 -1.07
N GLY A 202 11.33 -14.14 -0.27
CA GLY A 202 10.22 -13.23 -0.02
C GLY A 202 10.12 -12.00 -0.93
N HIS A 203 10.94 -11.89 -1.99
CA HIS A 203 11.05 -10.63 -2.75
C HIS A 203 10.35 -10.69 -4.13
N PRO A 204 9.06 -10.30 -4.24
CA PRO A 204 8.26 -10.48 -5.46
C PRO A 204 8.85 -9.76 -6.68
N LYS A 205 9.32 -8.52 -6.51
CA LYS A 205 10.02 -7.76 -7.55
C LYS A 205 11.26 -8.47 -8.11
N ARG A 206 12.05 -9.11 -7.24
CA ARG A 206 13.25 -9.84 -7.66
C ARG A 206 12.90 -11.15 -8.34
N TYR A 207 11.80 -11.78 -7.93
CA TYR A 207 11.28 -12.92 -8.65
C TYR A 207 10.78 -12.55 -10.05
N LEU A 208 10.08 -11.42 -10.24
CA LEU A 208 9.71 -10.92 -11.57
C LEU A 208 10.94 -10.62 -12.46
N ILE A 209 12.01 -10.07 -11.86
CA ILE A 209 13.28 -9.85 -12.57
C ILE A 209 13.90 -11.18 -13.00
N PHE A 210 13.89 -12.20 -12.15
CA PHE A 210 14.35 -13.54 -12.49
C PHE A 210 13.52 -14.14 -13.63
N LEU A 211 12.19 -14.14 -13.48
CA LEU A 211 11.24 -14.67 -14.45
C LEU A 211 11.36 -14.06 -15.86
N THR A 212 11.94 -12.87 -15.97
CA THR A 212 12.07 -12.10 -17.21
C THR A 212 13.52 -11.87 -17.64
N ASN A 213 14.48 -12.58 -17.04
CA ASN A 213 15.91 -12.41 -17.28
C ASN A 213 16.33 -10.91 -17.29
N ALA A 214 15.96 -10.22 -16.21
CA ALA A 214 16.19 -8.80 -15.97
C ALA A 214 15.48 -7.81 -16.92
N ARG A 215 14.48 -8.24 -17.70
CA ARG A 215 13.66 -7.32 -18.52
C ARG A 215 12.58 -6.58 -17.72
N TYR A 216 12.16 -7.08 -16.55
CA TYR A 216 11.18 -6.38 -15.71
C TYR A 216 11.62 -4.93 -15.42
N ARG A 217 10.67 -4.00 -15.56
CA ARG A 217 10.84 -2.56 -15.35
C ARG A 217 9.61 -2.04 -14.65
N GLU A 218 9.74 -1.72 -13.37
CA GLU A 218 8.65 -1.24 -12.52
C GLU A 218 7.90 -0.05 -13.16
N ALA A 219 8.64 0.97 -13.62
CA ALA A 219 8.08 2.19 -14.21
C ALA A 219 7.34 2.00 -15.54
N ALA A 220 7.37 0.80 -16.14
CA ALA A 220 6.69 0.48 -17.39
C ALA A 220 5.80 -0.77 -17.23
N HIS A 221 6.41 -1.94 -17.02
CA HIS A 221 5.71 -3.22 -16.88
C HIS A 221 4.87 -3.27 -15.60
N GLY A 222 5.44 -2.82 -14.47
CA GLY A 222 4.73 -2.74 -13.20
C GLY A 222 3.55 -1.77 -13.24
N VAL A 223 3.75 -0.57 -13.79
CA VAL A 223 2.69 0.42 -14.02
C VAL A 223 1.56 -0.15 -14.89
N ALA A 224 1.88 -0.85 -15.97
CA ALA A 224 0.88 -1.47 -16.84
C ALA A 224 0.10 -2.57 -16.11
N ALA A 225 0.78 -3.40 -15.31
CA ALA A 225 0.16 -4.45 -14.52
C ALA A 225 -0.76 -3.89 -13.43
N LEU A 226 -0.29 -2.95 -12.61
CA LEU A 226 -1.07 -2.36 -11.52
C LEU A 226 -2.29 -1.57 -12.03
N ARG A 227 -2.15 -0.86 -13.16
CA ARG A 227 -3.23 -0.06 -13.74
C ARG A 227 -4.46 -0.90 -14.06
N GLU A 228 -4.24 -2.11 -14.59
CA GLU A 228 -5.28 -3.03 -15.05
C GLU A 228 -5.55 -4.19 -14.09
N LEU A 229 -4.91 -4.21 -12.91
CA LEU A 229 -5.01 -5.29 -11.92
C LEU A 229 -6.48 -5.63 -11.60
N ASP A 230 -6.84 -6.90 -11.71
CA ASP A 230 -8.15 -7.40 -11.30
C ASP A 230 -8.22 -7.59 -9.78
N TRP A 231 -8.76 -6.59 -9.09
CA TRP A 231 -8.92 -6.61 -7.63
C TRP A 231 -9.86 -7.71 -7.12
N CYS A 232 -10.81 -8.18 -7.95
CA CYS A 232 -11.66 -9.33 -7.60
C CYS A 232 -10.83 -10.62 -7.53
N ARG A 233 -9.84 -10.78 -8.41
CA ARG A 233 -8.89 -11.92 -8.34
C ARG A 233 -7.95 -11.81 -7.16
N VAL A 234 -7.43 -10.63 -6.87
CA VAL A 234 -6.58 -10.37 -5.69
C VAL A 234 -7.29 -10.80 -4.42
N THR A 235 -8.59 -10.50 -4.32
CA THR A 235 -9.40 -10.70 -3.11
C THR A 235 -10.36 -11.89 -3.18
N ARG A 236 -10.14 -12.84 -4.09
CA ARG A 236 -11.04 -14.01 -4.27
C ARG A 236 -11.05 -14.97 -3.08
N HIS A 237 -9.92 -15.09 -2.38
CA HIS A 237 -9.75 -16.00 -1.23
C HIS A 237 -10.05 -15.23 0.05
N ARG A 238 -11.03 -15.69 0.84
CA ARG A 238 -11.59 -14.95 1.99
C ARG A 238 -10.54 -14.58 3.04
N ASP A 239 -9.57 -15.46 3.31
CA ASP A 239 -8.57 -15.36 4.38
C ASP A 239 -7.21 -14.79 3.92
N ARG A 240 -7.09 -14.39 2.65
CA ARG A 240 -5.84 -13.92 2.03
C ARG A 240 -5.96 -12.50 1.49
N ALA A 241 -4.81 -11.91 1.14
CA ALA A 241 -4.72 -10.54 0.64
C ALA A 241 -5.48 -9.54 1.53
N ARG A 242 -5.31 -9.68 2.85
CA ARG A 242 -6.09 -8.98 3.88
C ARG A 242 -5.81 -7.48 3.90
N PHE A 243 -4.59 -7.03 3.59
CA PHE A 243 -4.27 -5.61 3.46
C PHE A 243 -4.92 -4.99 2.21
N ALA A 244 -4.85 -5.67 1.06
CA ALA A 244 -5.56 -5.26 -0.14
C ALA A 244 -7.08 -5.20 0.11
N ARG A 245 -7.64 -6.20 0.80
CA ARG A 245 -9.05 -6.19 1.20
C ARG A 245 -9.38 -5.04 2.14
N SER A 246 -8.53 -4.73 3.13
CA SER A 246 -8.71 -3.57 4.01
C SER A 246 -8.81 -2.25 3.23
N LEU A 247 -7.96 -2.05 2.22
CA LEU A 247 -8.01 -0.86 1.35
C LEU A 247 -9.36 -0.78 0.61
N LEU A 248 -9.80 -1.88 0.00
CA LEU A 248 -11.06 -1.91 -0.74
C LEU A 248 -12.28 -1.77 0.19
N ALA A 249 -12.26 -2.39 1.37
CA ALA A 249 -13.33 -2.28 2.36
C ALA A 249 -13.50 -0.84 2.86
N ASP A 250 -12.40 -0.16 3.17
CA ASP A 250 -12.43 1.25 3.58
C ASP A 250 -12.92 2.15 2.42
N LEU A 251 -12.51 1.89 1.17
CA LEU A 251 -13.02 2.62 0.00
C LEU A 251 -14.51 2.39 -0.22
N VAL A 252 -15.01 1.17 -0.04
CA VAL A 252 -16.46 0.86 -0.10
C VAL A 252 -17.22 1.61 0.98
N ASP A 253 -16.68 1.68 2.21
CA ASP A 253 -17.28 2.46 3.30
C ASP A 253 -17.28 3.98 3.00
N MET A 254 -16.21 4.51 2.40
CA MET A 254 -16.08 5.93 2.06
C MET A 254 -16.93 6.37 0.87
N LEU A 255 -17.01 5.54 -0.18
CA LEU A 255 -17.53 5.94 -1.49
C LEU A 255 -18.88 5.27 -1.81
N GLY A 256 -19.28 4.27 -1.04
CA GLY A 256 -20.38 3.37 -1.37
C GLY A 256 -19.91 2.16 -2.18
N PRO A 257 -20.79 1.16 -2.38
CA PRO A 257 -20.43 -0.05 -3.11
C PRO A 257 -20.13 0.25 -4.59
N PRO A 258 -19.09 -0.37 -5.18
CA PRO A 258 -18.84 -0.32 -6.62
C PRO A 258 -19.96 -1.03 -7.41
N GLU A 259 -20.02 -0.79 -8.72
CA GLU A 259 -20.87 -1.59 -9.62
C GLU A 259 -20.43 -3.07 -9.53
N GLN A 260 -21.40 -4.00 -9.49
CA GLN A 260 -21.38 -5.32 -8.81
C GLN A 260 -20.17 -6.28 -9.03
N SER A 261 -20.06 -7.26 -8.11
CA SER A 261 -19.06 -8.34 -7.88
C SER A 261 -17.95 -8.05 -6.87
N LEU A 262 -17.37 -6.85 -6.88
CA LEU A 262 -16.31 -6.52 -5.92
C LEU A 262 -16.84 -6.31 -4.50
N ALA A 263 -18.02 -5.69 -4.36
CA ALA A 263 -18.63 -5.42 -3.06
C ALA A 263 -18.84 -6.71 -2.25
N ASP A 264 -19.33 -7.77 -2.91
CA ASP A 264 -19.57 -9.07 -2.27
C ASP A 264 -18.25 -9.74 -1.87
N ALA A 265 -17.27 -9.76 -2.79
CA ALA A 265 -15.94 -10.28 -2.51
C ALA A 265 -15.32 -9.60 -1.28
N VAL A 266 -15.39 -8.28 -1.20
CA VAL A 266 -14.87 -7.49 -0.06
C VAL A 266 -15.65 -7.75 1.22
N ALA A 267 -16.99 -7.76 1.18
CA ALA A 267 -17.84 -7.93 2.35
C ALA A 267 -17.74 -9.32 2.99
N GLU A 268 -17.43 -10.33 2.18
CA GLU A 268 -17.34 -11.72 2.63
C GLU A 268 -15.98 -12.13 3.19
N GLY A 269 -14.91 -11.40 2.86
CA GLY A 269 -13.55 -11.78 3.27
C GLY A 269 -13.08 -11.10 4.55
N GLU A 270 -11.98 -11.64 5.10
CA GLU A 270 -11.31 -11.09 6.27
C GLU A 270 -10.41 -9.91 5.89
N THR A 271 -10.56 -8.80 6.60
CA THR A 271 -9.65 -7.64 6.50
C THR A 271 -8.51 -7.76 7.51
N HIS A 272 -7.45 -6.98 7.33
CA HIS A 272 -6.32 -6.96 8.25
C HIS A 272 -6.59 -5.95 9.39
N PRO A 273 -6.61 -6.36 10.68
CA PRO A 273 -7.03 -5.51 11.80
C PRO A 273 -6.13 -4.30 12.07
N LEU A 274 -4.92 -4.29 11.50
CA LEU A 274 -4.03 -3.13 11.59
C LEU A 274 -4.43 -1.98 10.67
N THR A 275 -5.24 -2.24 9.64
CA THR A 275 -5.62 -1.24 8.64
C THR A 275 -7.11 -1.25 8.31
N TRP A 276 -7.91 -2.21 8.80
CA TRP A 276 -9.38 -2.16 8.79
C TRP A 276 -10.04 -3.32 9.59
N PRO A 277 -11.14 -3.08 10.34
CA PRO A 277 -11.71 -1.78 10.69
C PRO A 277 -10.83 -1.01 11.69
N GLY A 278 -11.10 0.28 11.87
CA GLY A 278 -10.34 1.12 12.79
C GLY A 278 -10.47 0.73 14.27
N GLU A 279 -9.49 1.16 15.07
CA GLU A 279 -9.53 1.05 16.52
C GLU A 279 -10.68 1.88 17.12
N ARG A 280 -10.99 1.69 18.41
CA ARG A 280 -12.08 2.43 19.10
C ARG A 280 -11.85 3.95 19.15
N SER A 281 -10.60 4.39 19.14
CA SER A 281 -10.19 5.79 19.21
C SER A 281 -9.07 6.07 18.20
N PRO A 282 -9.37 6.06 16.90
CA PRO A 282 -8.32 6.08 15.88
C PRO A 282 -7.80 7.50 15.68
N VAL A 283 -6.58 7.67 15.17
CA VAL A 283 -6.02 8.98 14.78
C VAL A 283 -6.36 9.32 13.33
N LEU A 284 -6.49 8.29 12.49
CA LEU A 284 -7.10 8.31 11.17
C LEU A 284 -8.42 7.51 11.22
N ARG A 285 -9.02 7.15 10.09
CA ARG A 285 -10.19 6.26 10.05
C ARG A 285 -9.89 4.85 10.56
N ASN A 286 -8.66 4.39 10.34
CA ASN A 286 -8.32 2.98 10.45
C ASN A 286 -7.07 2.66 11.29
N ILE A 287 -6.31 3.68 11.70
CA ILE A 287 -5.17 3.56 12.62
C ILE A 287 -5.24 4.62 13.69
#